data_AF-A0A848WLV5-F1
#
_entry.id   AF-A0A848WLV5-F1
#
_cell.length_a   1.000
_cell.length_b   1.000
_cell.length_c   1.000
_cell.angle_alpha   90.00
_cell.angle_beta   90.00
_cell.angle_gamma   90.00
#
_symmetry.space_group_name_H-M   'P 1'
#
loop_
_entity.id
_entity.type
_entity.pdbx_description
1 polymer ?
#
loop_
_entity_poly.entity_id
_entity_poly.type
_entity_poly.pdbx_seq_one_letter_code
_entity_poly.pdbx_strand_id
1 'polypeptide(L)'
;MATNDQNNAETLENLSGSIGAVALGQIATEGRRLKVLAMDGILPTAGHPEDPGKENSASHQRSLAFAKSLYLVRIAGISPLAQEFAEFVFSPDGQDILGQYDHTAPR
;
A
#
# COMPACT_ATOMS: atom_id res chain seq x y z
N MET A 1 -23.26 1.17 -3.87
CA MET A 1 -22.26 0.09 -3.90
C MET A 1 -20.94 0.72 -4.28
N ALA A 2 -19.85 0.42 -3.58
CA ALA A 2 -18.53 0.84 -4.01
C ALA A 2 -18.10 -0.04 -5.19
N THR A 3 -17.96 0.55 -6.37
CA THR A 3 -17.61 -0.14 -7.62
C THR A 3 -16.12 -0.27 -7.85
N ASN A 4 -15.32 0.54 -7.15
CA ASN A 4 -13.86 0.52 -7.15
C ASN A 4 -13.32 1.13 -5.84
N ASP A 5 -12.00 1.13 -5.69
CA ASP A 5 -11.32 1.60 -4.49
C ASP A 5 -11.56 3.10 -4.23
N GLN A 6 -11.66 3.94 -5.28
CA GLN A 6 -11.97 5.36 -5.14
C GLN A 6 -13.37 5.60 -4.58
N ASN A 7 -14.39 4.95 -5.14
CA ASN A 7 -15.77 5.07 -4.66
C ASN A 7 -15.92 4.51 -3.25
N ASN A 8 -15.16 3.45 -2.92
CA ASN A 8 -15.12 2.90 -1.57
C ASN A 8 -14.57 3.93 -0.57
N ALA A 9 -13.41 4.52 -0.85
CA ALA A 9 -12.80 5.55 0.01
C ALA A 9 -13.73 6.76 0.18
N GLU A 10 -14.30 7.27 -0.92
CA GLU A 10 -15.24 8.39 -0.88
C GLU A 10 -16.50 8.06 -0.05
N THR A 11 -17.03 6.84 -0.18
CA THR A 11 -18.19 6.41 0.62
C THR A 11 -17.85 6.38 2.10
N LEU A 12 -16.66 5.88 2.46
CA LEU A 12 -16.19 5.81 3.84
C LEU A 12 -15.97 7.20 4.45
N GLU A 13 -15.48 8.16 3.67
CA GLU A 13 -15.30 9.54 4.14
C GLU A 13 -16.64 10.25 4.41
N ASN A 14 -17.66 9.98 3.59
CA ASN A 14 -18.92 10.71 3.64
C ASN A 14 -19.99 10.06 4.52
N LEU A 15 -19.86 8.78 4.85
CA LEU A 15 -20.80 8.06 5.71
C LEU A 15 -20.26 7.97 7.14
N SER A 16 -20.77 8.86 8.01
CA SER A 16 -20.40 8.87 9.43
C SER A 16 -20.70 7.53 10.11
N GLY A 17 -19.72 7.02 10.86
CA GLY A 17 -19.83 5.73 11.54
C GLY A 17 -19.61 4.51 10.65
N SER A 18 -19.28 4.70 9.37
CA SER A 18 -18.92 3.59 8.49
C SER A 18 -17.55 2.98 8.86
N ILE A 19 -17.39 1.70 8.54
CA ILE A 19 -16.14 0.94 8.68
C ILE A 19 -15.94 0.16 7.38
N GLY A 20 -14.72 0.16 6.86
CA GLY A 20 -14.36 -0.58 5.66
C GLY A 20 -12.85 -0.71 5.50
N ALA A 21 -12.43 -1.44 4.48
CA ALA A 21 -11.03 -1.62 4.12
C ALA A 21 -10.63 -0.65 3.00
N VAL A 22 -9.45 -0.05 3.11
CA VAL A 22 -8.84 0.83 2.08
C VAL A 22 -7.33 0.56 2.08
N ALA A 23 -6.68 0.64 0.92
CA ALA A 23 -5.23 0.54 0.84
C ALA A 23 -4.55 1.76 1.47
N LEU A 24 -3.52 1.56 2.30
CA LEU A 24 -2.78 2.66 2.93
C LEU A 24 -2.18 3.62 1.88
N GLY A 25 -1.59 3.07 0.81
CA GLY A 25 -1.07 3.90 -0.27
C GLY A 25 -2.12 4.74 -0.99
N GLN A 26 -3.39 4.32 -1.02
CA GLN A 26 -4.46 5.17 -1.54
C GLN A 26 -4.76 6.35 -0.61
N ILE A 27 -4.74 6.14 0.70
CA ILE A 27 -4.94 7.21 1.69
C ILE A 27 -3.84 8.27 1.53
N ALA A 28 -2.58 7.82 1.44
CA ALA A 28 -1.42 8.71 1.27
C ALA A 28 -1.43 9.44 -0.08
N THR A 29 -1.62 8.71 -1.19
CA THR A 29 -1.57 9.27 -2.55
C THR A 29 -2.71 10.26 -2.82
N GLU A 30 -3.92 9.96 -2.35
CA GLU A 30 -5.11 10.78 -2.62
C GLU A 30 -5.39 11.79 -1.50
N GLY A 31 -4.56 11.85 -0.45
CA GLY A 31 -4.73 12.76 0.68
C GLY A 31 -6.06 12.58 1.43
N ARG A 32 -6.51 11.33 1.58
CA ARG A 32 -7.83 11.01 2.15
C ARG A 32 -7.90 11.32 3.64
N ARG A 33 -9.06 11.80 4.09
CA ARG A 33 -9.39 12.13 5.48
C ARG A 33 -10.04 10.94 6.19
N LEU A 34 -9.40 9.78 6.10
CA LEU A 34 -9.84 8.55 6.75
C LEU A 34 -9.02 8.30 8.02
N LYS A 35 -9.68 7.76 9.06
CA LYS A 35 -9.00 7.34 10.29
C LYS A 35 -8.62 5.86 10.18
N VAL A 36 -7.32 5.57 10.16
CA VAL A 36 -6.83 4.19 10.24
C VAL A 36 -7.05 3.65 11.65
N LEU A 37 -7.62 2.45 11.73
CA LEU A 37 -7.87 1.75 12.99
C LEU A 37 -6.76 0.72 13.25
N ALA A 38 -6.30 0.64 14.49
CA ALA A 38 -5.42 -0.44 14.91
C ALA A 38 -6.19 -1.76 14.99
N MET A 39 -5.59 -2.83 14.50
CA MET A 39 -6.13 -4.19 14.58
C MET A 39 -5.29 -5.00 15.55
N ASP A 40 -5.93 -5.57 16.57
CA ASP A 40 -5.26 -6.22 17.71
C ASP A 40 -4.18 -5.35 18.38
N GLY A 41 -4.39 -4.02 18.42
CA GLY A 41 -3.44 -3.07 18.97
C GLY A 41 -2.24 -2.74 18.05
N ILE A 42 -2.24 -3.26 16.81
CA ILE A 42 -1.23 -3.00 15.80
C ILE A 42 -1.80 -2.00 14.81
N LEU A 43 -1.22 -0.81 14.72
CA LEU A 43 -1.60 0.17 13.71
C LEU A 43 -1.02 -0.26 12.35
N PRO A 44 -1.83 -0.41 11.30
CA PRO A 44 -1.32 -0.61 9.96
C PRO A 44 -0.53 0.63 9.52
N THR A 45 0.76 0.46 9.32
CA THR A 45 1.66 1.45 8.74
C THR A 45 2.30 0.85 7.50
N ALA A 46 2.55 1.69 6.50
CA ALA A 46 3.33 1.30 5.33
C ALA A 46 4.67 2.04 5.34
N GLY A 47 5.58 1.61 4.47
CA GLY A 47 6.87 2.28 4.30
C GLY A 47 7.93 2.07 5.38
N HIS A 48 7.59 1.67 6.62
CA HIS A 48 8.59 1.35 7.64
C HIS A 48 8.05 0.34 8.67
N PRO A 49 8.64 -0.86 8.81
CA PRO A 49 8.45 -1.61 10.04
C PRO A 49 9.05 -0.76 11.15
N GLU A 50 8.23 -0.41 12.13
CA GLU A 50 8.57 0.54 13.20
C GLU A 50 9.69 0.02 14.13
N ASP A 51 10.21 -1.18 13.84
CA ASP A 51 11.28 -1.83 14.56
C ASP A 51 11.86 -3.01 13.71
N PRO A 52 13.03 -2.88 13.04
CA PRO A 52 13.67 -3.99 12.33
C PRO A 52 14.03 -5.18 13.26
N GLY A 53 14.02 -4.98 14.58
CA GLY A 53 14.15 -6.06 15.57
C GLY A 53 12.90 -6.94 15.72
N LYS A 54 11.80 -6.63 15.03
CA LYS A 54 10.49 -7.30 15.18
C LYS A 54 9.95 -7.97 13.93
N GLU A 55 10.76 -8.17 12.89
CA GLU A 55 10.35 -8.88 11.66
C GLU A 55 9.76 -10.29 11.96
N ASN A 56 10.22 -10.94 13.04
CA ASN A 56 9.71 -12.24 13.49
C ASN A 56 8.66 -12.16 14.61
N SER A 57 8.21 -10.95 14.97
CA SER A 57 7.18 -10.79 15.99
C SER A 57 5.81 -11.25 15.49
N ALA A 58 4.99 -11.80 16.38
CA ALA A 58 3.60 -12.15 16.08
C ALA A 58 2.76 -10.94 15.61
N SER A 59 3.19 -9.72 15.94
CA SER A 59 2.60 -8.47 15.45
C SER A 59 2.97 -8.16 14.00
N HIS A 60 4.23 -8.35 13.62
CA HIS A 60 4.66 -8.17 12.22
C HIS A 60 4.03 -9.23 11.30
N GLN A 61 3.97 -10.48 11.75
CA GLN A 61 3.30 -11.53 10.99
C GLN A 61 1.80 -11.26 10.81
N ARG A 62 1.15 -10.66 11.81
CA ARG A 62 -0.26 -10.24 11.72
C ARG A 62 -0.47 -9.01 10.82
N SER A 63 0.45 -8.05 10.80
CA SER A 63 0.35 -6.92 9.86
C SER A 63 0.48 -7.37 8.40
N LEU A 64 1.26 -8.43 8.14
CA LEU A 64 1.34 -9.04 6.80
C LEU A 64 0.05 -9.71 6.34
N ALA A 65 -0.86 -10.09 7.25
CA ALA A 65 -2.15 -10.67 6.88
C ALA A 65 -3.04 -9.70 6.09
N PHE A 66 -2.76 -8.40 6.14
CA PHE A 66 -3.47 -7.35 5.40
C PHE A 66 -2.61 -6.71 4.30
N ALA A 67 -1.39 -7.22 4.10
CA ALA A 67 -0.53 -6.79 3.00
C ALA A 67 -0.97 -7.48 1.70
N LYS A 68 -0.95 -6.71 0.61
CA LYS A 68 -1.22 -7.23 -0.73
C LYS A 68 -0.09 -6.80 -1.67
N SER A 69 0.45 -7.76 -2.40
CA SER A 69 1.47 -7.49 -3.41
C SER A 69 0.83 -6.88 -4.67
N LEU A 70 1.49 -5.85 -5.21
CA LEU A 70 1.23 -5.34 -6.55
C LEU A 70 2.26 -5.95 -7.51
N TYR A 71 1.80 -6.35 -8.69
CA TYR A 71 2.64 -7.02 -9.69
C TYR A 71 2.68 -6.20 -10.97
N LEU A 72 3.89 -6.03 -11.51
CA LEU A 72 4.09 -5.51 -12.85
C LEU A 72 4.23 -6.68 -13.83
N VAL A 73 3.20 -6.91 -14.65
CA VAL A 73 3.17 -8.01 -15.62
C VAL A 73 3.64 -7.50 -16.99
N ARG A 74 4.53 -8.26 -17.64
CA ARG A 74 5.09 -7.93 -18.96
C ARG A 74 4.85 -9.09 -19.92
N ILE A 75 4.71 -8.78 -21.21
CA ILE A 75 4.67 -9.76 -22.30
C ILE A 75 6.03 -9.85 -22.99
N ALA A 76 6.25 -10.88 -23.81
CA ALA A 76 7.42 -10.91 -24.68
C ALA A 76 7.37 -9.74 -25.69
N GLY A 77 8.53 -9.15 -26.00
CA GLY A 77 8.65 -8.11 -27.02
C GLY A 77 8.13 -6.73 -26.62
N ILE A 78 8.13 -6.38 -25.33
CA ILE A 78 7.83 -4.99 -24.90
C ILE A 78 8.80 -3.98 -25.51
N SER A 79 8.35 -2.74 -25.67
CA SER A 79 9.19 -1.65 -26.19
C SER A 79 10.35 -1.32 -25.23
N PRO A 80 11.46 -0.75 -25.74
CA PRO A 80 12.57 -0.29 -24.90
C PRO A 80 12.11 0.64 -23.77
N LEU A 81 11.22 1.59 -24.06
CA LEU A 81 10.67 2.50 -23.06
C LEU A 81 9.88 1.79 -21.96
N ALA A 82 9.10 0.76 -22.30
CA ALA A 82 8.37 -0.02 -21.30
C ALA A 82 9.32 -0.85 -20.42
N GLN A 83 10.44 -1.32 -20.98
CA GLN A 83 11.48 -1.99 -20.22
C GLN A 83 12.17 -1.02 -19.25
N GLU A 84 12.56 0.17 -19.73
CA GLU A 84 13.16 1.23 -18.90
C GLU A 84 12.24 1.66 -17.75
N PHE A 85 10.95 1.87 -18.03
CA PHE A 85 9.98 2.20 -16.98
C PHE A 85 9.91 1.09 -15.92
N ALA A 86 9.88 -0.16 -16.37
CA ALA A 86 9.78 -1.28 -15.47
C ALA A 86 11.05 -1.45 -14.63
N GLU A 87 12.23 -1.20 -15.19
CA GLU A 87 13.49 -1.13 -14.45
C GLU A 87 13.50 0.02 -13.44
N PHE A 88 13.01 1.20 -13.83
CA PHE A 88 12.87 2.35 -12.96
C PHE A 88 11.98 2.05 -11.75
N VAL A 89 10.82 1.42 -11.94
CA VAL A 89 9.91 1.04 -10.84
C VAL A 89 10.64 0.21 -9.78
N PHE A 90 11.57 -0.67 -10.17
CA PHE A 90 12.35 -1.50 -9.23
C PHE A 90 13.69 -0.91 -8.82
N SER A 91 14.05 0.29 -9.29
CA SER A 91 15.27 1.00 -8.91
C SER A 91 15.14 1.64 -7.50
N PRO A 92 16.25 2.01 -6.84
CA PRO A 92 16.20 2.72 -5.56
C PRO A 92 15.30 3.96 -5.60
N ASP A 93 15.44 4.82 -6.62
CA ASP A 93 14.61 6.03 -6.75
C ASP A 93 13.12 5.70 -6.91
N GLY A 94 12.79 4.65 -7.69
CA GLY A 94 11.42 4.20 -7.86
C GLY A 94 10.82 3.66 -6.56
N GLN A 95 11.61 2.93 -5.77
CA GLN A 95 11.21 2.41 -4.47
C GLN A 95 11.08 3.51 -3.41
N ASP A 96 11.95 4.52 -3.45
CA ASP A 96 11.86 5.70 -2.58
C ASP A 96 10.58 6.50 -2.86
N ILE A 97 10.21 6.68 -4.13
CA ILE A 97 8.94 7.30 -4.51
C ILE A 97 7.77 6.47 -3.96
N LEU A 98 7.77 5.15 -4.17
CA LEU A 98 6.71 4.28 -3.65
C LEU A 98 6.62 4.34 -2.12
N GLY A 99 7.75 4.37 -1.41
CA GLY A 99 7.82 4.50 0.04
C GLY A 99 7.20 5.79 0.58
N GLN A 100 7.34 6.91 -0.14
CA GLN A 100 6.69 8.19 0.22
C GLN A 100 5.16 8.12 0.19
N TYR A 101 4.60 7.14 -0.52
CA TYR A 101 3.16 6.94 -0.68
C TYR A 101 2.69 5.63 -0.04
N ASP A 102 3.26 5.25 1.10
CA ASP A 102 2.77 4.13 1.90
C ASP A 102 2.71 2.80 1.10
N HIS A 103 3.73 2.58 0.25
CA HIS A 103 4.04 1.28 -0.31
C HIS A 103 5.31 0.71 0.32
N THR A 104 5.40 -0.62 0.37
CA THR A 104 6.60 -1.31 0.85
C THR A 104 7.39 -1.81 -0.35
N ALA A 105 8.72 -1.71 -0.27
CA ALA A 105 9.60 -2.24 -1.30
C ALA A 105 9.37 -3.75 -1.54
N PRO A 106 9.56 -4.23 -2.78
CA PRO A 106 9.47 -5.64 -3.10
C PRO A 106 10.48 -6.44 -2.25
N ARG A 107 10.04 -7.61 -1.80
CA ARG A 107 10.88 -8.59 -1.10
C ARG A 107 11.58 -9.51 -2.08
#